data_AF-A0A1B6GKP8-F1
#
_entry.id   AF-A0A1B6GKP8-F1
#
_cell.length_a   1.000
_cell.length_b   1.000
_cell.length_c   1.000
_cell.angle_alpha   90.00
_cell.angle_beta   90.00
_cell.angle_gamma   90.00
#
_symmetry.space_group_name_H-M   'P 1'
#
loop_
_entity.id
_entity.type
_entity.pdbx_description
1 polymer ?
#
loop_
_entity_poly.entity_id
_entity_poly.type
_entity_poly.pdbx_seq_one_letter_code
_entity_poly.pdbx_strand_id
1 'polypeptide(L)'
;FNFPFPTTPYQAAQSSFGSFETSPLLGSKLKVSQEIRSGVLQKAEGTETYDYRALLSPEAGASVRVLYSLTLESSSPGVIPANVNSPKGIFYEAVHDSDGIKNQETISAALEKAVDAIDPVAKPEAAKEFANLVHVIEQGNKIDILAAYTAAQSKTAKNLFLDGLLYAGSAESVEAAAELLSSKSIPEESALLWYLDLNFVKHVSRGSLTSLLPLLSGDKVPYQAYLGIGSVAGKFCLQHPQLCETSPEYKQLLARLAAPLAGG
;
A
#
# COMPACT_ATOMS: atom_id res chain seq x y z
N PHE A 1 26.24 13.72 12.41
CA PHE A 1 24.82 13.82 12.04
C PHE A 1 24.19 12.46 12.24
N ASN A 2 23.31 12.34 13.23
CA ASN A 2 22.71 11.08 13.66
C ASN A 2 21.20 11.23 13.48
N PHE A 3 20.64 10.71 12.39
CA PHE A 3 19.19 10.68 12.20
C PHE A 3 18.63 9.45 12.92
N PRO A 4 17.72 9.59 13.89
CA PRO A 4 16.90 8.48 14.31
C PRO A 4 15.80 8.30 13.26
N PHE A 5 16.05 7.48 12.25
CA PHE A 5 14.95 6.94 11.47
C PHE A 5 14.19 5.97 12.40
N PRO A 6 12.86 6.11 12.59
CA PRO A 6 12.08 4.99 13.09
C PRO A 6 12.10 3.93 11.97
N THR A 7 12.97 2.94 12.10
CA THR A 7 13.12 1.80 11.18
C THR A 7 12.03 0.73 11.36
N THR A 8 11.01 1.02 12.15
CA THR A 8 9.84 0.16 12.29
C THR A 8 8.63 0.86 11.67
N PRO A 9 7.93 0.25 10.69
CA PRO A 9 6.58 0.68 10.38
C PRO A 9 5.76 0.50 11.67
N TYR A 10 5.45 1.61 12.34
CA TYR A 10 4.54 1.60 13.47
C TYR A 10 3.16 1.29 12.91
N GLN A 11 2.80 0.02 12.86
CA GLN A 11 1.43 -0.40 12.58
C GLN A 11 0.66 -0.22 13.88
N ALA A 12 -0.27 0.73 13.90
CA ALA A 12 -1.35 0.69 14.88
C ALA A 12 -2.05 -0.66 14.69
N ALA A 13 -2.01 -1.51 15.71
CA ALA A 13 -2.72 -2.77 15.64
C ALA A 13 -4.21 -2.43 15.51
N GLN A 14 -4.91 -3.06 14.56
CA GLN A 14 -6.36 -3.02 14.54
C GLN A 14 -6.85 -3.75 15.80
N SER A 15 -7.03 -3.02 16.89
CA SER A 15 -7.65 -3.56 18.09
C SER A 15 -9.13 -3.81 17.75
N SER A 16 -9.52 -5.07 17.76
CA SER A 16 -10.88 -5.56 17.48
C SER A 16 -11.90 -5.18 18.59
N PHE A 17 -11.56 -4.22 19.46
CA PHE A 17 -12.32 -3.88 20.65
C PHE A 17 -12.30 -2.37 20.95
N GLY A 18 -12.87 -1.53 20.09
CA GLY A 18 -13.43 -0.22 20.47
C GLY A 18 -12.51 0.82 21.14
N SER A 19 -11.23 0.56 21.29
CA SER A 19 -10.22 1.50 21.76
C SER A 19 -9.55 2.14 20.56
N PHE A 20 -9.80 3.44 20.36
CA PHE A 20 -9.01 4.25 19.44
C PHE A 20 -7.56 4.22 19.91
N GLU A 21 -6.68 3.52 19.20
CA GLU A 21 -5.26 3.51 19.56
C GLU A 21 -4.66 4.89 19.25
N THR A 22 -4.29 5.61 20.30
CA THR A 22 -3.50 6.83 20.18
C THR A 22 -2.05 6.44 19.96
N SER A 23 -1.53 6.68 18.76
CA SER A 23 -0.08 6.67 18.53
C SER A 23 0.53 7.95 19.11
N PRO A 24 1.80 7.97 19.56
CA PRO A 24 2.49 9.22 19.88
C PRO A 24 2.50 10.24 18.73
N LEU A 25 2.20 9.79 17.50
CA LEU A 25 2.10 10.62 16.30
C LEU A 25 0.68 11.06 15.95
N LEU A 26 -0.35 10.35 16.42
CA LEU A 26 -1.74 10.59 16.03
C LEU A 26 -2.66 10.52 17.26
N GLY A 27 -3.15 11.69 17.68
CA GLY A 27 -4.23 11.81 18.65
C GLY A 27 -5.58 11.77 17.95
N SER A 28 -6.57 11.09 18.53
CA SER A 28 -7.94 11.13 18.05
C SER A 28 -8.91 11.41 19.20
N LYS A 29 -9.98 12.15 18.90
CA LYS A 29 -11.05 12.46 19.84
C LYS A 29 -12.40 12.48 19.14
N LEU A 30 -13.34 11.71 19.65
CA LEU A 30 -14.73 11.68 19.22
C LEU A 30 -15.62 12.21 20.34
N LYS A 31 -16.50 13.16 20.01
CA LYS A 31 -17.57 13.64 20.90
C LYS A 31 -18.89 13.58 20.15
N VAL A 32 -19.86 12.86 20.69
CA VAL A 32 -21.21 12.74 20.11
C VAL A 32 -22.25 13.16 21.15
N SER A 33 -23.26 13.90 20.71
CA SER A 33 -24.48 14.21 21.46
C SER A 33 -25.67 13.64 20.71
N GLN A 34 -26.59 13.00 21.42
CA GLN A 34 -27.79 12.40 20.86
C GLN A 34 -29.01 12.84 21.67
N GLU A 35 -30.05 13.26 20.97
CA GLU A 35 -31.37 13.52 21.53
C GLU A 35 -32.31 12.40 21.08
N ILE A 36 -32.80 11.62 22.05
CA ILE A 36 -33.71 10.50 21.80
C ILE A 36 -35.03 10.79 22.49
N ARG A 37 -36.14 10.70 21.75
CA ARG A 37 -37.49 10.83 22.29
C ARG A 37 -38.29 9.59 21.92
N SER A 38 -38.89 8.95 22.92
CA SER A 38 -39.71 7.75 22.73
C SER A 38 -38.99 6.62 21.95
N GLY A 39 -37.68 6.46 22.17
CA GLY A 39 -36.86 5.47 21.47
C GLY A 39 -36.46 5.84 20.03
N VAL A 40 -36.84 7.03 19.54
CA VAL A 40 -36.50 7.53 18.21
C VAL A 40 -35.45 8.63 18.32
N LEU A 41 -34.35 8.50 17.56
CA LEU A 41 -33.33 9.53 17.43
C LEU A 41 -33.92 10.77 16.77
N GLN A 42 -34.00 11.87 17.51
CA GLN A 42 -34.47 13.17 17.02
C GLN A 42 -33.33 13.97 16.41
N LYS A 43 -32.16 13.93 17.07
CA LYS A 43 -30.98 14.67 16.64
C LYS A 43 -29.72 13.95 17.09
N ALA A 44 -28.70 13.92 16.26
CA ALA A 44 -27.34 13.56 16.62
C ALA A 44 -26.38 14.62 16.10
N GLU A 45 -25.44 15.05 16.93
CA GLU A 45 -24.36 15.94 16.54
C GLU A 45 -23.05 15.33 16.98
N GLY A 46 -22.04 15.37 16.13
CA GLY A 46 -20.73 14.85 16.46
C GLY A 46 -19.59 15.72 15.98
N THR A 47 -18.49 15.62 16.72
CA THR A 47 -17.22 16.21 16.37
C THR A 47 -16.14 15.14 16.51
N GLU A 48 -15.46 14.87 15.42
CA GLU A 48 -14.24 14.06 15.38
C GLU A 48 -13.06 15.00 15.17
N THR A 49 -11.97 14.77 15.89
CA THR A 49 -10.72 15.51 15.76
C THR A 49 -9.57 14.52 15.67
N TYR A 50 -8.72 14.69 14.66
CA TYR A 50 -7.51 13.91 14.43
C TYR A 50 -6.32 14.86 14.39
N ASP A 51 -5.43 14.74 15.37
CA ASP A 51 -4.24 15.57 15.50
C ASP A 51 -3.01 14.75 15.16
N TYR A 52 -2.44 15.00 13.98
CA TYR A 52 -1.19 14.41 13.53
C TYR A 52 0.00 15.29 13.91
N ARG A 53 1.03 14.70 14.53
CA ARG A 53 2.26 15.37 14.95
C ARG A 53 3.46 14.54 14.51
N ALA A 54 4.04 14.88 13.37
CA ALA A 54 5.33 14.32 12.97
C ALA A 54 6.42 14.82 13.94
N LEU A 55 7.29 13.92 14.42
CA LEU A 55 8.24 14.09 15.54
C LEU A 55 9.34 15.19 15.41
N LEU A 56 9.16 16.24 14.61
CA LEU A 56 10.26 17.18 14.31
C LEU A 56 9.97 18.68 14.52
N SER A 57 8.73 19.11 14.80
CA SER A 57 8.47 20.48 15.27
C SER A 57 7.08 20.58 15.92
N PRO A 58 6.90 21.39 17.00
CA PRO A 58 5.58 21.66 17.57
C PRO A 58 4.63 22.36 16.59
N GLU A 59 5.17 23.04 15.57
CA GLU A 59 4.43 23.72 14.51
C GLU A 59 4.13 22.82 13.29
N ALA A 60 4.82 21.69 13.13
CA ALA A 60 4.72 20.81 11.96
C ALA A 60 3.65 19.71 12.11
N GLY A 61 2.49 20.07 12.67
CA GLY A 61 1.35 19.18 12.84
C GLY A 61 0.19 19.50 11.89
N ALA A 62 -0.74 18.56 11.75
CA ALA A 62 -2.00 18.75 11.03
C ALA A 62 -3.18 18.35 11.93
N SER A 63 -4.24 19.14 11.93
CA SER A 63 -5.49 18.82 12.66
C SER A 63 -6.63 18.72 11.67
N VAL A 64 -7.30 17.56 11.63
CA VAL A 64 -8.51 17.34 10.84
C VAL A 64 -9.69 17.33 11.80
N ARG A 65 -10.70 18.14 11.51
CA ARG A 65 -11.95 18.18 12.28
C ARG A 65 -13.13 17.83 11.38
N VAL A 66 -13.87 16.80 11.76
CA VAL A 66 -15.11 16.40 11.08
C VAL A 66 -16.28 16.78 11.98
N LEU A 67 -17.22 17.53 11.43
CA LEU A 67 -18.44 17.97 12.10
C LEU A 67 -19.62 17.37 11.36
N TYR A 68 -20.49 16.66 12.07
CA TYR A 68 -21.69 16.09 11.49
C TYR A 68 -22.91 16.37 12.35
N SER A 69 -24.05 16.54 11.70
CA SER A 69 -25.36 16.70 12.31
C SER A 69 -26.37 15.88 11.54
N LEU A 70 -27.18 15.11 12.24
CA LEU A 70 -28.30 14.34 11.72
C LEU A 70 -29.53 14.75 12.51
N THR A 71 -30.56 15.27 11.84
CA THR A 71 -31.81 15.71 12.49
C THR A 71 -33.00 15.04 11.82
N LEU A 72 -33.91 14.50 12.62
CA LEU A 72 -35.18 13.95 12.14
C LEU A 72 -36.11 15.12 11.80
N GLU A 73 -36.36 15.32 10.50
CA GLU A 73 -37.28 16.36 10.03
C GLU A 73 -38.73 15.88 10.00
N SER A 74 -38.97 14.65 9.54
CA SER A 74 -40.29 14.05 9.45
C SER A 74 -40.23 12.52 9.40
N SER A 75 -41.37 11.86 9.61
CA SER A 75 -41.50 10.41 9.56
C SER A 75 -42.77 10.01 8.81
N SER A 76 -42.65 9.07 7.88
CA SER A 76 -43.74 8.51 7.10
C SER A 76 -43.56 7.01 6.93
N PRO A 77 -44.63 6.23 6.70
CA PRO A 77 -44.50 4.80 6.37
C PRO A 77 -43.59 4.61 5.15
N GLY A 78 -42.53 3.82 5.31
CA GLY A 78 -41.57 3.52 4.25
C GLY A 78 -41.84 2.17 3.59
N VAL A 79 -41.39 2.03 2.34
CA VAL A 79 -41.27 0.74 1.64
C VAL A 79 -39.81 0.35 1.66
N ILE A 80 -39.48 -0.91 1.96
CA ILE A 80 -38.09 -1.40 1.96
C ILE A 80 -37.62 -1.46 0.48
N PRO A 81 -36.69 -0.62 0.04
CA PRO A 81 -36.40 -0.47 -1.39
C PRO A 81 -35.37 -1.47 -1.93
N ALA A 82 -34.65 -2.21 -1.08
CA ALA A 82 -33.42 -2.89 -1.48
C ALA A 82 -33.46 -4.41 -1.23
N ASN A 83 -33.21 -5.18 -2.30
CA ASN A 83 -32.73 -6.56 -2.20
C ASN A 83 -31.26 -6.52 -1.79
N VAL A 84 -31.00 -6.62 -0.49
CA VAL A 84 -29.64 -6.71 0.05
C VAL A 84 -29.22 -8.18 0.10
N ASN A 85 -28.19 -8.54 -0.67
CA ASN A 85 -27.74 -9.94 -0.84
C ASN A 85 -26.63 -10.34 0.14
N SER A 86 -26.09 -9.39 0.92
CA SER A 86 -25.06 -9.69 1.92
C SER A 86 -25.05 -8.65 3.06
N PRO A 87 -24.89 -9.08 4.31
CA PRO A 87 -24.66 -8.18 5.43
C PRO A 87 -23.27 -7.54 5.28
N LYS A 88 -23.17 -6.23 5.54
CA LYS A 88 -21.91 -5.49 5.66
C LYS A 88 -21.73 -4.97 7.09
N GLY A 89 -20.49 -4.92 7.55
CA GLY A 89 -20.13 -4.32 8.83
C GLY A 89 -20.37 -2.81 8.87
N ILE A 90 -20.49 -2.26 10.07
CA ILE A 90 -20.60 -0.80 10.31
C ILE A 90 -19.22 -0.14 10.34
N PHE A 91 -18.16 -0.92 10.61
CA PHE A 91 -16.79 -0.44 10.57
C PHE A 91 -16.38 -0.15 9.13
N TYR A 92 -15.66 0.97 8.95
CA TYR A 92 -15.10 1.31 7.67
C TYR A 92 -14.07 0.25 7.26
N GLU A 93 -14.35 -0.42 6.16
CA GLU A 93 -13.39 -1.28 5.47
C GLU A 93 -12.84 -0.44 4.31
N ALA A 94 -11.55 -0.09 4.38
CA ALA A 94 -10.89 0.54 3.25
C ALA A 94 -11.02 -0.39 2.05
N VAL A 95 -11.59 0.11 0.96
CA VAL A 95 -11.56 -0.60 -0.31
C VAL A 95 -10.08 -0.85 -0.61
N HIS A 96 -9.67 -2.10 -0.76
CA HIS A 96 -8.38 -2.39 -1.36
C HIS A 96 -8.47 -1.83 -2.78
N ASP A 97 -7.90 -0.65 -3.02
CA ASP A 97 -8.08 0.16 -4.23
C ASP A 97 -8.10 -0.73 -5.48
N SER A 98 -9.30 -0.99 -5.99
CA SER A 98 -9.48 -1.80 -7.20
C SER A 98 -9.58 -0.93 -8.44
N ASP A 99 -9.65 0.40 -8.31
CA ASP A 99 -9.95 1.32 -9.42
C ASP A 99 -8.92 2.45 -9.53
N GLY A 100 -7.65 2.16 -9.24
CA GLY A 100 -6.54 3.03 -9.61
C GLY A 100 -6.49 3.27 -11.13
N ILE A 101 -5.71 4.28 -11.55
CA ILE A 101 -5.50 4.55 -12.98
C ILE A 101 -4.81 3.35 -13.64
N LYS A 102 -5.62 2.49 -14.29
CA LYS A 102 -5.20 1.29 -15.02
C LYS A 102 -5.01 1.60 -16.50
N ASN A 103 -4.07 2.49 -16.83
CA ASN A 103 -3.67 2.62 -18.21
C ASN A 103 -2.19 2.98 -18.33
N GLN A 104 -1.54 2.36 -19.32
CA GLN A 104 -0.14 2.56 -19.65
C GLN A 104 0.17 4.04 -19.94
N GLU A 105 -0.74 4.75 -20.61
CA GLU A 105 -0.52 6.13 -21.08
C GLU A 105 -0.29 7.09 -19.92
N THR A 106 -0.99 6.94 -18.80
CA THR A 106 -0.78 7.80 -17.61
C THR A 106 0.58 7.55 -16.99
N ILE A 107 1.00 6.28 -16.90
CA ILE A 107 2.33 5.93 -16.36
C ILE A 107 3.43 6.52 -17.27
N SER A 108 3.29 6.36 -18.59
CA SER A 108 4.24 6.92 -19.56
C SER A 108 4.29 8.45 -19.50
N ALA A 109 3.15 9.13 -19.42
CA ALA A 109 3.09 10.58 -19.31
C ALA A 109 3.70 11.10 -17.99
N ALA A 110 3.51 10.39 -16.88
CA ALA A 110 4.16 10.72 -15.61
C ALA A 110 5.67 10.51 -15.68
N LEU A 111 6.12 9.45 -16.35
CA LEU A 111 7.54 9.18 -16.56
C LEU A 111 8.21 10.27 -17.40
N GLU A 112 7.59 10.68 -18.50
CA GLU A 112 8.09 11.75 -19.37
C GLU A 112 8.28 13.06 -18.60
N LYS A 113 7.29 13.47 -17.80
CA LYS A 113 7.40 14.65 -16.93
C LYS A 113 8.54 14.54 -15.93
N ALA A 114 8.72 13.37 -15.32
CA ALA A 114 9.79 13.15 -14.35
C ALA A 114 11.17 13.18 -15.02
N VAL A 115 11.31 12.62 -16.23
CA VAL A 115 12.54 12.69 -17.03
C VAL A 115 12.86 14.14 -17.42
N ASP A 116 11.87 14.89 -17.92
CA ASP A 116 12.00 16.30 -18.29
C ASP A 116 12.40 17.19 -17.10
N ALA A 117 12.08 16.77 -15.88
CA ALA A 117 12.44 17.48 -14.66
C ALA A 117 13.85 17.16 -14.15
N ILE A 118 14.46 16.03 -14.58
CA ILE A 118 15.76 15.54 -14.09
C ILE A 118 16.89 15.72 -15.11
N ASP A 119 16.61 15.57 -16.40
CA ASP A 119 17.60 15.57 -17.48
C ASP A 119 17.60 16.94 -18.20
N PRO A 120 18.76 17.60 -18.43
CA PRO A 120 20.13 17.22 -18.05
C PRO A 120 20.55 17.65 -16.64
N VAL A 121 19.78 18.53 -16.00
CA VAL A 121 20.03 19.00 -14.63
C VAL A 121 18.69 19.06 -13.90
N ALA A 122 18.66 18.52 -12.69
CA ALA A 122 17.45 18.46 -11.87
C ALA A 122 16.88 19.86 -11.60
N LYS A 123 15.61 20.03 -11.96
CA LYS A 123 14.80 21.23 -11.69
C LYS A 123 14.23 21.17 -10.26
N PRO A 124 13.83 22.31 -9.67
CA PRO A 124 13.20 22.34 -8.34
C PRO A 124 12.00 21.39 -8.19
N GLU A 125 11.28 21.13 -9.29
CA GLU A 125 10.08 20.28 -9.32
C GLU A 125 10.41 18.78 -9.48
N ALA A 126 11.67 18.39 -9.69
CA ALA A 126 12.07 17.01 -9.95
C ALA A 126 11.55 16.02 -8.90
N ALA A 127 11.67 16.37 -7.62
CA ALA A 127 11.19 15.53 -6.53
C ALA A 127 9.66 15.36 -6.56
N LYS A 128 8.92 16.41 -6.94
CA LYS A 128 7.46 16.37 -7.06
C LYS A 128 7.02 15.48 -8.23
N GLU A 129 7.65 15.63 -9.39
CA GLU A 129 7.30 14.83 -10.57
C GLU A 129 7.69 13.36 -10.38
N PHE A 130 8.80 13.08 -9.69
CA PHE A 130 9.14 11.71 -9.28
C PHE A 130 8.12 11.13 -8.30
N ALA A 131 7.70 11.88 -7.27
CA ALA A 131 6.67 11.42 -6.35
C ALA A 131 5.33 11.15 -7.08
N ASN A 132 5.00 11.94 -8.09
CA ASN A 132 3.83 11.71 -8.94
C ASN A 132 3.99 10.42 -9.77
N LEU A 133 5.17 10.15 -10.33
CA LEU A 133 5.45 8.88 -11.02
C LEU A 133 5.24 7.67 -10.08
N VAL A 134 5.77 7.72 -8.86
CA VAL A 134 5.59 6.66 -7.86
C VAL A 134 4.11 6.42 -7.59
N HIS A 135 3.33 7.48 -7.39
CA HIS A 135 1.90 7.38 -7.09
C HIS A 135 1.10 6.78 -8.25
N VAL A 136 1.44 7.14 -9.50
CA VAL A 136 0.78 6.59 -10.69
C VAL A 136 1.13 5.12 -10.90
N ILE A 137 2.39 4.71 -10.66
CA ILE A 137 2.78 3.28 -10.71
C ILE A 137 2.08 2.48 -9.61
N GLU A 138 1.97 3.04 -8.39
CA GLU A 138 1.27 2.40 -7.27
C GLU A 138 -0.18 2.02 -7.62
N GLN A 139 -0.84 2.82 -8.45
CA GLN A 139 -2.22 2.62 -8.89
C GLN A 139 -2.36 1.77 -10.17
N GLY A 140 -1.26 1.50 -10.87
CA GLY A 140 -1.25 0.74 -12.12
C GLY A 140 -1.46 -0.76 -11.90
N ASN A 141 -1.97 -1.45 -12.92
CA ASN A 141 -1.95 -2.91 -12.96
C ASN A 141 -0.64 -3.43 -13.56
N LYS A 142 -0.32 -4.70 -13.31
CA LYS A 142 0.92 -5.34 -13.79
C LYS A 142 1.15 -5.16 -15.29
N ILE A 143 0.11 -5.33 -16.12
CA ILE A 143 0.22 -5.30 -17.58
C ILE A 143 0.64 -3.90 -18.03
N ASP A 144 -0.02 -2.86 -17.52
CA ASP A 144 0.26 -1.47 -17.89
C ASP A 144 1.62 -1.00 -17.36
N ILE A 145 2.00 -1.43 -16.14
CA ILE A 145 3.31 -1.16 -15.56
C ILE A 145 4.41 -1.73 -16.47
N LEU A 146 4.31 -3.01 -16.86
CA LEU A 146 5.30 -3.64 -17.73
C LEU A 146 5.32 -3.01 -19.12
N ALA A 147 4.15 -2.68 -19.69
CA ALA A 147 4.05 -2.02 -20.99
C ALA A 147 4.70 -0.63 -20.97
N ALA A 148 4.52 0.15 -19.90
CA ALA A 148 5.15 1.45 -19.72
C ALA A 148 6.68 1.33 -19.62
N TYR A 149 7.19 0.32 -18.91
CA TYR A 149 8.63 0.02 -18.85
C TYR A 149 9.20 -0.32 -20.23
N THR A 150 8.51 -1.16 -21.00
CA THR A 150 8.93 -1.53 -22.37
C THR A 150 8.89 -0.32 -23.31
N ALA A 151 7.92 0.57 -23.16
CA ALA A 151 7.78 1.77 -23.98
C ALA A 151 8.86 2.83 -23.70
N ALA A 152 9.48 2.82 -22.52
CA ALA A 152 10.54 3.76 -22.15
C ALA A 152 11.78 3.60 -23.06
N GLN A 153 12.07 4.64 -23.85
CA GLN A 153 13.11 4.60 -24.90
C GLN A 153 14.52 4.92 -24.38
N SER A 154 14.66 5.85 -23.44
CA SER A 154 15.96 6.31 -22.96
C SER A 154 16.44 5.54 -21.73
N LYS A 155 17.77 5.46 -21.54
CA LYS A 155 18.37 4.87 -20.34
C LYS A 155 17.93 5.61 -19.07
N THR A 156 17.85 6.94 -19.12
CA THR A 156 17.34 7.78 -18.03
C THR A 156 15.90 7.41 -17.68
N ALA A 157 15.02 7.29 -18.68
CA ALA A 157 13.62 6.90 -18.47
C ALA A 157 13.50 5.51 -17.84
N LYS A 158 14.26 4.53 -18.34
CA LYS A 158 14.24 3.17 -17.76
C LYS A 158 14.73 3.13 -16.32
N ASN A 159 15.82 3.82 -16.01
CA ASN A 159 16.34 3.88 -14.65
C ASN A 159 15.36 4.59 -13.71
N LEU A 160 14.82 5.74 -14.13
CA LEU A 160 13.87 6.50 -13.34
C LEU A 160 12.55 5.74 -13.12
N PHE A 161 12.12 4.97 -14.12
CA PHE A 161 10.98 4.06 -13.98
C PHE A 161 11.26 2.97 -12.94
N LEU A 162 12.44 2.33 -12.99
CA LEU A 162 12.81 1.32 -12.01
C LEU A 162 12.87 1.91 -10.59
N ASP A 163 13.44 3.10 -10.42
CA ASP A 163 13.44 3.80 -9.13
C ASP A 163 12.00 4.08 -8.66
N GLY A 164 11.11 4.52 -9.55
CA GLY A 164 9.70 4.76 -9.24
C GLY A 164 8.95 3.48 -8.85
N LEU A 165 9.21 2.39 -9.57
CA LEU A 165 8.61 1.07 -9.32
C LEU A 165 9.04 0.49 -7.98
N LEU A 166 10.28 0.73 -7.56
CA LEU A 166 10.80 0.34 -6.24
C LEU A 166 9.91 0.92 -5.14
N TYR A 167 9.62 2.22 -5.19
CA TYR A 167 8.83 2.90 -4.15
C TYR A 167 7.30 2.71 -4.23
N ALA A 168 6.77 2.16 -5.32
CA ALA A 168 5.32 2.05 -5.54
C ALA A 168 4.62 1.13 -4.50
N GLY A 169 5.21 -0.03 -4.21
CA GLY A 169 4.81 -0.91 -3.12
C GLY A 169 3.38 -1.49 -3.19
N SER A 170 2.72 -1.49 -4.34
CA SER A 170 1.42 -2.14 -4.54
C SER A 170 1.58 -3.63 -4.87
N ALA A 171 0.50 -4.42 -4.77
CA ALA A 171 0.55 -5.84 -5.10
C ALA A 171 0.95 -6.07 -6.58
N GLU A 172 0.40 -5.25 -7.48
CA GLU A 172 0.66 -5.27 -8.91
C GLU A 172 2.10 -4.83 -9.24
N SER A 173 2.63 -3.83 -8.52
CA SER A 173 4.01 -3.39 -8.70
C SER A 173 5.01 -4.46 -8.26
N VAL A 174 4.69 -5.24 -7.21
CA VAL A 174 5.50 -6.40 -6.80
C VAL A 174 5.50 -7.48 -7.87
N GLU A 175 4.34 -7.78 -8.47
CA GLU A 175 4.26 -8.76 -9.55
C GLU A 175 5.04 -8.33 -10.79
N ALA A 176 4.98 -7.05 -11.16
CA ALA A 176 5.78 -6.48 -12.24
C ALA A 176 7.28 -6.52 -11.92
N ALA A 177 7.69 -6.10 -10.72
CA ALA A 177 9.09 -6.14 -10.29
C ALA A 177 9.65 -7.58 -10.28
N ALA A 178 8.86 -8.56 -9.84
CA ALA A 178 9.25 -9.96 -9.84
C ALA A 178 9.49 -10.50 -11.26
N GLU A 179 8.67 -10.07 -12.22
CA GLU A 179 8.86 -10.42 -13.63
C GLU A 179 10.10 -9.75 -14.24
N LEU A 180 10.35 -8.48 -13.91
CA LEU A 180 11.55 -7.76 -14.37
C LEU A 180 12.85 -8.34 -13.76
N LEU A 181 12.81 -8.81 -12.51
CA LEU A 181 13.90 -9.56 -11.89
C LEU A 181 14.11 -10.92 -12.57
N SER A 182 13.03 -11.68 -12.79
CA SER A 182 13.10 -13.01 -13.40
C SER A 182 13.61 -12.97 -14.84
N SER A 183 13.21 -11.94 -15.60
CA SER A 183 13.64 -11.71 -16.99
C SER A 183 15.03 -11.08 -17.11
N LYS A 184 15.69 -10.74 -15.99
CA LYS A 184 16.97 -10.00 -15.95
C LYS A 184 16.92 -8.63 -16.62
N SER A 185 15.73 -8.01 -16.65
CA SER A 185 15.55 -6.62 -17.07
C SER A 185 16.06 -5.63 -16.01
N ILE A 186 16.10 -6.08 -14.75
CA ILE A 186 16.81 -5.40 -13.66
C ILE A 186 18.25 -5.93 -13.63
N PRO A 187 19.26 -5.06 -13.70
CA PRO A 187 20.66 -5.47 -13.62
C PRO A 187 20.97 -6.22 -12.32
N GLU A 188 21.90 -7.19 -12.39
CA GLU A 188 22.26 -8.03 -11.24
C GLU A 188 22.84 -7.18 -10.09
N GLU A 189 23.57 -6.11 -10.40
CA GLU A 189 24.09 -5.16 -9.42
C GLU A 189 22.99 -4.41 -8.65
N SER A 190 21.81 -4.25 -9.24
CA SER A 190 20.65 -3.58 -8.63
C SER A 190 19.68 -4.56 -7.97
N ALA A 191 19.67 -5.84 -8.39
CA ALA A 191 18.76 -6.85 -7.89
C ALA A 191 18.79 -7.00 -6.36
N LEU A 192 19.95 -6.79 -5.74
CA LEU A 192 20.11 -6.79 -4.29
C LEU A 192 19.20 -5.77 -3.59
N LEU A 193 19.16 -4.53 -4.10
CA LEU A 193 18.33 -3.45 -3.53
C LEU A 193 16.85 -3.79 -3.67
N TRP A 194 16.45 -4.33 -4.82
CA TRP A 194 15.08 -4.79 -5.06
C TRP A 194 14.62 -5.84 -4.06
N TYR A 195 15.47 -6.84 -3.77
CA TYR A 195 15.12 -7.84 -2.76
C TYR A 195 14.96 -7.23 -1.36
N LEU A 196 15.82 -6.28 -0.98
CA LEU A 196 15.70 -5.62 0.31
C LEU A 196 14.46 -4.73 0.40
N ASP A 197 14.08 -4.10 -0.71
CA ASP A 197 12.96 -3.18 -0.78
C ASP A 197 11.59 -3.88 -0.67
N LEU A 198 11.50 -5.18 -0.97
CA LEU A 198 10.32 -6.00 -0.72
C LEU A 198 9.79 -5.90 0.73
N ASN A 199 10.65 -5.54 1.70
CA ASN A 199 10.24 -5.27 3.08
C ASN A 199 9.26 -4.08 3.20
N PHE A 200 9.31 -3.10 2.30
CA PHE A 200 8.54 -1.86 2.34
C PHE A 200 7.25 -1.89 1.53
N VAL A 201 6.95 -3.02 0.86
CA VAL A 201 5.69 -3.22 0.13
C VAL A 201 4.48 -2.89 1.01
N LYS A 202 3.52 -2.12 0.50
CA LYS A 202 2.35 -1.71 1.28
C LYS A 202 1.27 -2.78 1.26
N HIS A 203 1.03 -3.41 0.11
CA HIS A 203 -0.04 -4.38 -0.08
C HIS A 203 0.43 -5.64 -0.81
N VAL A 204 -0.08 -6.80 -0.40
CA VAL A 204 0.29 -8.10 -0.97
C VAL A 204 -0.95 -8.87 -1.39
N SER A 205 -0.92 -9.44 -2.60
CA SER A 205 -1.95 -10.33 -3.13
C SER A 205 -1.44 -11.78 -3.23
N ARG A 206 -2.33 -12.73 -3.56
CA ARG A 206 -1.92 -14.10 -3.90
C ARG A 206 -1.06 -14.14 -5.18
N GLY A 207 -1.33 -13.24 -6.12
CA GLY A 207 -0.54 -13.07 -7.34
C GLY A 207 0.88 -12.61 -7.03
N SER A 208 1.05 -11.72 -6.06
CA SER A 208 2.37 -11.29 -5.56
C SER A 208 3.18 -12.47 -5.03
N LEU A 209 2.57 -13.35 -4.21
CA LEU A 209 3.25 -14.54 -3.70
C LEU A 209 3.69 -15.48 -4.84
N THR A 210 2.79 -15.71 -5.79
CA THR A 210 3.05 -16.60 -6.93
C THR A 210 4.17 -16.08 -7.81
N SER A 211 4.18 -14.77 -8.08
CA SER A 211 5.18 -14.12 -8.95
C SER A 211 6.59 -14.14 -8.36
N LEU A 212 6.74 -14.25 -7.03
CA LEU A 212 8.04 -14.33 -6.35
C LEU A 212 8.62 -15.75 -6.30
N LEU A 213 7.83 -16.80 -6.52
CA LEU A 213 8.30 -18.20 -6.48
C LEU A 213 9.49 -18.49 -7.41
N PRO A 214 9.53 -18.00 -8.66
CA PRO A 214 10.66 -18.24 -9.57
C PRO A 214 11.98 -17.65 -9.03
N LEU A 215 11.92 -16.56 -8.25
CA LEU A 215 13.11 -15.92 -7.69
C LEU A 215 13.77 -16.74 -6.58
N LEU A 216 13.04 -17.69 -6.00
CA LEU A 216 13.55 -18.68 -5.05
C LEU A 216 13.95 -20.01 -5.71
N SER A 217 13.86 -20.09 -7.04
CA SER A 217 14.14 -21.30 -7.80
C SER A 217 15.50 -21.16 -8.50
N GLY A 218 16.56 -21.71 -7.90
CA GLY A 218 17.89 -21.76 -8.50
C GLY A 218 18.99 -22.18 -7.51
N ASP A 219 20.16 -22.53 -8.02
CA ASP A 219 21.28 -23.04 -7.21
C ASP A 219 22.00 -21.94 -6.41
N LYS A 220 21.75 -20.66 -6.73
CA LYS A 220 22.39 -19.49 -6.11
C LYS A 220 21.40 -18.36 -5.85
N VAL A 221 20.39 -18.62 -5.04
CA VAL A 221 19.47 -17.58 -4.57
C VAL A 221 20.17 -16.72 -3.51
N PRO A 222 20.23 -15.38 -3.66
CA PRO A 222 20.88 -14.52 -2.68
C PRO A 222 20.09 -14.50 -1.36
N TYR A 223 20.80 -14.42 -0.22
CA TYR A 223 20.17 -14.39 1.11
C TYR A 223 19.11 -13.28 1.26
N GLN A 224 19.34 -12.14 0.62
CA GLN A 224 18.43 -11.00 0.64
C GLN A 224 17.10 -11.32 -0.04
N ALA A 225 17.09 -12.19 -1.06
CA ALA A 225 15.84 -12.66 -1.66
C ALA A 225 14.99 -13.45 -0.65
N TYR A 226 15.61 -14.34 0.14
CA TYR A 226 14.89 -15.06 1.20
C TYR A 226 14.29 -14.11 2.25
N LEU A 227 15.04 -13.10 2.68
CA LEU A 227 14.57 -12.12 3.68
C LEU A 227 13.45 -11.24 3.12
N GLY A 228 13.65 -10.67 1.92
CA GLY A 228 12.67 -9.81 1.27
C GLY A 228 11.37 -10.54 0.94
N ILE A 229 11.47 -11.71 0.31
CA ILE A 229 10.31 -12.52 -0.06
C ILE A 229 9.62 -13.09 1.18
N GLY A 230 10.38 -13.48 2.21
CA GLY A 230 9.83 -13.90 3.50
C GLY A 230 9.04 -12.77 4.19
N SER A 231 9.51 -11.53 4.08
CA SER A 231 8.79 -10.36 4.58
C SER A 231 7.46 -10.12 3.86
N VAL A 232 7.43 -10.29 2.54
CA VAL A 232 6.20 -10.25 1.73
C VAL A 232 5.23 -11.37 2.15
N ALA A 233 5.72 -12.59 2.38
CA ALA A 233 4.92 -13.70 2.86
C ALA A 233 4.31 -13.42 4.26
N GLY A 234 5.12 -12.90 5.19
CA GLY A 234 4.65 -12.49 6.51
C GLY A 234 3.59 -11.38 6.43
N LYS A 235 3.81 -10.38 5.57
CA LYS A 235 2.85 -9.30 5.33
C LYS A 235 1.53 -9.79 4.73
N PHE A 236 1.58 -10.77 3.84
CA PHE A 236 0.37 -11.42 3.34
C PHE A 236 -0.46 -12.05 4.47
N CYS A 237 0.18 -12.76 5.40
CA CYS A 237 -0.52 -13.35 6.54
C CYS A 237 -1.10 -12.30 7.51
N LEU A 238 -0.41 -11.17 7.69
CA LEU A 238 -0.93 -10.06 8.49
C LEU A 238 -2.15 -9.40 7.84
N GLN A 239 -2.13 -9.22 6.51
CA GLN A 239 -3.24 -8.60 5.78
C GLN A 239 -4.41 -9.56 5.53
N HIS A 240 -4.13 -10.85 5.38
CA HIS A 240 -5.11 -11.88 5.06
C HIS A 240 -5.02 -13.08 6.03
N PRO A 241 -5.32 -12.92 7.33
CA PRO A 241 -5.12 -13.99 8.33
C PRO A 241 -5.82 -15.30 7.99
N GLN A 242 -7.04 -15.22 7.44
CA GLN A 242 -7.84 -16.39 7.05
C GLN A 242 -7.23 -17.15 5.86
N LEU A 243 -6.52 -16.43 4.97
CA LEU A 243 -5.92 -16.99 3.77
C LEU A 243 -4.53 -17.54 4.00
N CYS A 244 -3.82 -17.11 5.05
CA CYS A 244 -2.48 -17.59 5.36
C CYS A 244 -2.42 -19.14 5.50
N GLU A 245 -3.35 -19.72 6.26
CA GLU A 245 -3.40 -21.17 6.52
C GLU A 245 -3.98 -21.98 5.34
N THR A 246 -4.77 -21.34 4.48
CA THR A 246 -5.58 -22.03 3.44
C THR A 246 -5.04 -21.85 2.03
N SER A 247 -4.29 -20.77 1.76
CA SER A 247 -3.76 -20.44 0.44
C SER A 247 -2.69 -21.46 0.01
N PRO A 248 -2.87 -22.13 -1.15
CA PRO A 248 -1.83 -22.99 -1.72
C PRO A 248 -0.58 -22.18 -2.12
N GLU A 249 -0.75 -20.93 -2.57
CA GLU A 249 0.34 -20.04 -2.97
C GLU A 249 1.27 -19.75 -1.78
N TYR A 250 0.71 -19.44 -0.62
CA TYR A 250 1.48 -19.24 0.61
C TYR A 250 2.23 -20.51 1.03
N LYS A 251 1.57 -21.67 1.01
CA LYS A 251 2.20 -22.96 1.37
C LYS A 251 3.37 -23.31 0.45
N GLN A 252 3.22 -23.07 -0.85
CA GLN A 252 4.30 -23.29 -1.82
C GLN A 252 5.47 -22.34 -1.56
N LEU A 253 5.19 -21.07 -1.28
CA LEU A 253 6.22 -20.08 -0.98
C LEU A 253 6.97 -20.43 0.30
N LEU A 254 6.25 -20.81 1.36
CA LEU A 254 6.85 -21.24 2.62
C LEU A 254 7.75 -22.46 2.44
N ALA A 255 7.32 -23.45 1.65
CA ALA A 255 8.14 -24.63 1.36
C ALA A 255 9.44 -24.26 0.64
N ARG A 256 9.41 -23.30 -0.30
CA ARG A 256 10.61 -22.80 -0.99
C ARG A 256 11.53 -22.02 -0.07
N LEU A 257 10.97 -21.17 0.79
CA LEU A 257 11.73 -20.43 1.80
C LEU A 257 12.40 -21.35 2.82
N ALA A 258 11.74 -22.45 3.20
CA ALA A 258 12.25 -23.42 4.17
C ALA A 258 13.23 -24.45 3.57
N ALA A 259 13.27 -24.62 2.24
CA ALA A 259 14.09 -25.64 1.58
C ALA A 259 15.58 -25.60 1.97
N PRO A 260 16.25 -24.43 2.10
CA PRO A 260 17.64 -24.38 2.56
C PRO A 260 17.85 -24.86 4.01
N LEU A 261 16.81 -24.82 4.84
CA LEU A 261 16.86 -25.23 6.24
C LEU A 261 16.64 -26.75 6.40
N ALA A 262 15.96 -27.39 5.45
CA ALA A 262 15.66 -28.83 5.48
C ALA A 262 16.82 -29.70 4.99
N GLY A 263 17.84 -29.11 4.37
CA GLY A 263 19.05 -29.78 3.87
C GLY A 263 20.29 -29.59 4.75
N GLY A 264 20.13 -29.16 6.01
CA GLY A 264 21.20 -29.00 7.01
C GLY A 264 21.30 -30.17 7.97
#